data_AF-A0A7S2GBB1-F1
#
_entry.id   AF-A0A7S2GBB1-F1
#
_cell.length_a   1.000
_cell.length_b   1.000
_cell.length_c   1.000
_cell.angle_alpha   90.00
_cell.angle_beta   90.00
_cell.angle_gamma   90.00
#
_symmetry.space_group_name_H-M   'P 1'
#
loop_
_entity.id
_entity.type
_entity.pdbx_description
1 polymer ?
#
loop_
_entity_poly.entity_id
_entity_poly.type
_entity_poly.pdbx_seq_one_letter_code
_entity_poly.pdbx_strand_id
1 'polypeptide(L)'
;AGGPGGGPRSRPRRDPEGAMQEPLLDTSTDDGDGYWEFDKVLRQERHCIERKRQDKLLKDTSGKSEPFSLAFSGGGIRAAAFQAGVLWRLAEMNRLKDVDYFTAVSGGGYITSAF
;
A
#
# COMPACT_ATOMS: atom_id res chain seq x y z
N ALA A 1 22.02 -20.45 -42.37
CA ALA A 1 22.35 -19.16 -41.74
C ALA A 1 21.11 -18.28 -41.78
N GLY A 2 20.38 -18.16 -40.66
CA GLY A 2 19.17 -17.35 -40.56
C GLY A 2 19.29 -16.40 -39.38
N GLY A 3 19.32 -15.09 -39.66
CA GLY A 3 19.28 -14.05 -38.63
C GLY A 3 17.86 -13.81 -38.11
N PRO A 4 17.68 -13.27 -36.90
CA PRO A 4 16.34 -13.00 -36.38
C PRO A 4 15.82 -11.67 -36.93
N GLY A 5 14.70 -11.74 -37.66
CA GLY A 5 13.96 -10.60 -38.17
C GLY A 5 13.22 -9.84 -37.05
N GLY A 6 13.28 -8.51 -37.13
CA GLY A 6 12.47 -7.62 -36.30
C GLY A 6 11.00 -7.66 -36.73
N GLY A 7 10.13 -8.05 -35.80
CA GLY A 7 8.67 -7.93 -35.86
C GLY A 7 8.14 -6.79 -34.97
N PRO A 8 6.91 -6.32 -35.18
CA PRO A 8 6.51 -4.93 -34.96
C PRO A 8 6.34 -4.54 -33.48
N ARG A 9 6.80 -3.34 -33.12
CA ARG A 9 6.55 -2.70 -31.82
C ARG A 9 5.04 -2.42 -31.70
N SER A 10 4.34 -3.18 -30.88
CA SER A 10 2.95 -2.91 -30.52
C SER A 10 2.89 -1.57 -29.78
N ARG A 11 2.19 -0.59 -30.37
CA ARG A 11 1.83 0.64 -29.65
C ARG A 11 0.80 0.28 -28.57
N PRO A 12 0.88 0.84 -27.36
CA PRO A 12 -0.18 0.66 -26.38
C PRO A 12 -1.47 1.32 -26.90
N ARG A 13 -2.54 0.53 -27.02
CA ARG A 13 -3.89 1.03 -27.25
C ARG A 13 -4.39 1.66 -25.95
N ARG A 14 -4.96 2.88 -26.02
CA ARG A 14 -5.73 3.45 -24.90
C ARG A 14 -7.12 2.85 -24.90
N ASP A 15 -7.54 2.30 -23.77
CA ASP A 15 -8.94 1.98 -23.50
C ASP A 15 -9.71 3.22 -23.01
N PRO A 16 -11.06 3.25 -23.15
CA PRO A 16 -11.83 4.49 -23.17
C PRO A 16 -12.31 5.01 -21.80
N GLU A 17 -11.97 4.36 -20.68
CA GLU A 17 -12.67 4.59 -19.40
C GLU A 17 -11.82 5.10 -18.22
N GLY A 18 -10.67 5.75 -18.44
CA GLY A 18 -10.03 6.63 -17.43
C GLY A 18 -9.64 6.04 -16.06
N ALA A 19 -9.91 4.76 -15.80
CA ALA A 19 -9.54 4.07 -14.57
C ALA A 19 -8.13 3.50 -14.76
N MET A 20 -7.15 4.11 -14.07
CA MET A 20 -5.85 3.47 -13.91
C MET A 20 -6.06 2.18 -13.14
N GLN A 21 -5.70 1.07 -13.79
CA GLN A 21 -5.83 -0.28 -13.29
C GLN A 21 -5.24 -0.36 -11.88
N GLU A 22 -5.98 -0.97 -10.93
CA GLU A 22 -5.42 -1.52 -9.71
C GLU A 22 -4.07 -2.16 -10.06
N PRO A 23 -2.96 -1.85 -9.37
CA PRO A 23 -1.75 -2.60 -9.61
C PRO A 23 -2.01 -3.96 -8.97
N LEU A 24 -2.59 -4.85 -9.79
CA LEU A 24 -2.65 -6.27 -9.56
C LEU A 24 -1.26 -6.61 -9.03
N LEU A 25 -1.19 -7.15 -7.80
CA LEU A 25 0.01 -7.81 -7.32
C LEU A 25 0.46 -8.65 -8.49
N ASP A 26 1.57 -8.26 -9.11
CA ASP A 26 2.05 -8.94 -10.30
C ASP A 26 2.58 -10.28 -9.82
N THR A 27 1.66 -11.23 -9.68
CA THR A 27 1.91 -12.62 -9.33
C THR A 27 2.40 -13.39 -10.54
N SER A 28 2.80 -12.71 -11.64
CA SER A 28 3.67 -13.36 -12.63
C SER A 28 5.02 -13.60 -11.96
N THR A 29 5.06 -14.72 -11.24
CA THR A 29 6.27 -15.45 -10.92
C THR A 29 6.83 -15.95 -12.24
N ASP A 30 7.78 -15.24 -12.83
CA ASP A 30 8.78 -15.91 -13.67
C ASP A 30 10.02 -15.03 -13.85
N ASP A 31 10.96 -15.20 -12.93
CA ASP A 31 12.40 -15.20 -13.21
C ASP A 31 13.07 -15.80 -11.95
N GLY A 32 13.21 -17.12 -11.94
CA GLY A 32 14.44 -17.73 -11.45
C GLY A 32 14.60 -18.17 -10.01
N ASP A 33 13.91 -17.66 -8.98
CA ASP A 33 14.28 -18.09 -7.59
C ASP A 33 13.23 -17.86 -6.50
N GLY A 34 12.01 -17.44 -6.87
CA GLY A 34 10.88 -17.28 -5.94
C GLY A 34 11.01 -16.08 -4.99
N TYR A 35 12.03 -15.24 -5.17
CA TYR A 35 12.20 -13.98 -4.45
C TYR A 35 11.63 -12.81 -5.24
N TRP A 36 11.05 -11.85 -4.51
CA TRP A 36 10.66 -10.57 -5.09
C TRP A 36 11.87 -9.65 -5.15
N GLU A 37 12.13 -9.03 -6.31
CA GLU A 37 13.13 -7.95 -6.38
C GLU A 37 12.72 -6.80 -5.45
N PHE A 38 13.64 -6.36 -4.58
CA PHE A 38 13.36 -5.29 -3.63
C PHE A 38 12.87 -4.01 -4.32
N ASP A 39 13.46 -3.65 -5.47
CA ASP A 39 13.06 -2.48 -6.24
C ASP A 39 11.61 -2.59 -6.76
N LYS A 40 11.16 -3.80 -7.10
CA LYS A 40 9.76 -4.06 -7.49
C LYS A 40 8.84 -3.83 -6.29
N VAL A 41 9.17 -4.38 -5.14
CA VAL A 41 8.41 -4.22 -3.89
C VAL A 41 8.34 -2.75 -3.48
N LEU A 42 9.47 -2.03 -3.51
CA LEU A 42 9.55 -0.63 -3.12
C LEU A 42 8.73 0.28 -4.05
N ARG A 43 8.79 0.04 -5.37
CA ARG A 43 7.95 0.78 -6.34
C ARG A 43 6.47 0.55 -6.06
N GLN A 44 6.09 -0.70 -5.82
CA GLN A 44 4.70 -1.06 -5.54
C GLN A 44 4.20 -0.43 -4.23
N GLU A 45 4.99 -0.47 -3.16
CA GLU A 45 4.66 0.15 -1.88
C GLU A 45 4.40 1.65 -2.05
N ARG A 46 5.33 2.37 -2.69
CA ARG A 46 5.20 3.82 -2.93
C ARG A 46 3.94 4.15 -3.71
N HIS A 47 3.66 3.37 -4.75
CA HIS A 47 2.46 3.55 -5.57
C HIS A 47 1.18 3.39 -4.74
N CYS A 48 1.10 2.37 -3.86
CA CYS A 48 -0.03 2.18 -2.96
C CYS A 48 -0.22 3.36 -1.98
N ILE A 49 0.87 3.89 -1.41
CA ILE A 49 0.83 5.04 -0.50
C ILE A 49 0.36 6.30 -1.24
N GLU A 50 0.94 6.58 -2.40
CA GLU A 50 0.59 7.74 -3.23
C GLU A 50 -0.87 7.70 -3.67
N ARG A 51 -1.37 6.54 -4.11
CA ARG A 51 -2.77 6.35 -4.48
C ARG A 51 -3.71 6.66 -3.32
N LYS A 52 -3.45 6.11 -2.13
CA LYS A 52 -4.27 6.39 -0.94
C LYS A 52 -4.31 7.88 -0.61
N ARG A 53 -3.18 8.57 -0.73
CA ARG A 53 -3.09 10.03 -0.49
C ARG A 53 -3.86 10.82 -1.55
N GLN A 54 -3.78 10.43 -2.82
CA GLN A 54 -4.55 11.06 -3.91
C GLN A 54 -6.05 10.85 -3.74
N ASP A 55 -6.50 9.61 -3.49
CA ASP A 55 -7.91 9.29 -3.25
C ASP A 55 -8.48 10.12 -2.09
N LYS A 56 -7.66 10.35 -1.06
CA LYS A 56 -8.03 11.20 0.08
C LYS A 56 -8.16 12.66 -0.32
N LEU A 57 -7.20 13.21 -1.07
CA LEU A 57 -7.24 14.60 -1.55
C LEU A 57 -8.49 14.86 -2.41
N LEU A 58 -8.90 13.88 -3.22
CA LEU A 58 -10.11 13.96 -4.04
C LEU A 58 -11.40 13.90 -3.19
N LYS A 59 -11.41 13.13 -2.10
CA LYS A 59 -12.58 12.96 -1.22
C LYS A 59 -12.73 14.04 -0.14
N ASP A 60 -11.62 14.66 0.28
CA ASP A 60 -11.60 15.68 1.34
C ASP A 60 -11.27 17.07 0.78
N THR A 61 -12.30 17.74 0.27
CA THR A 61 -12.20 19.13 -0.24
C THR A 61 -12.03 20.15 0.87
N SER A 62 -12.16 19.75 2.15
CA SER A 62 -12.04 20.66 3.29
C SER A 62 -10.59 20.99 3.63
N GLY A 63 -9.64 20.17 3.18
CA GLY A 63 -8.20 20.33 3.45
C GLY A 63 -7.83 20.22 4.94
N LYS A 64 -8.74 19.72 5.78
CA LYS A 64 -8.58 19.78 7.24
C LYS A 64 -7.82 18.59 7.83
N SER A 65 -7.71 17.47 7.11
CA SER A 65 -7.04 16.29 7.66
C SER A 65 -5.85 15.84 6.82
N GLU A 66 -4.65 16.04 7.36
CA GLU A 66 -3.42 15.52 6.77
C GLU A 66 -3.29 14.00 7.03
N PRO A 67 -2.88 13.21 6.01
CA PRO A 67 -2.59 11.80 6.20
C PRO A 67 -1.36 11.62 7.09
N PHE A 68 -1.32 10.54 7.86
CA PHE A 68 -0.21 10.21 8.73
C PHE A 68 0.03 8.70 8.78
N SER A 69 1.19 8.28 9.25
CA SER A 69 1.53 6.86 9.42
C SER A 69 1.57 6.49 10.90
N LEU A 70 1.28 5.23 11.22
CA LEU A 70 1.28 4.73 12.60
C LEU A 70 2.33 3.64 12.79
N ALA A 71 3.12 3.77 13.86
CA ALA A 71 4.17 2.83 14.22
C ALA A 71 3.92 2.26 15.63
N PHE A 72 3.69 0.95 15.72
CA PHE A 72 3.44 0.25 16.96
C PHE A 72 4.66 -0.55 17.41
N SER A 73 5.17 -0.19 18.59
CA SER A 73 6.27 -0.90 19.21
C SER A 73 5.88 -2.31 19.67
N GLY A 74 6.90 -3.11 20.00
CA GLY A 74 6.73 -4.37 20.72
C GLY A 74 6.36 -4.15 22.19
N GLY A 75 6.31 -5.25 22.94
CA GLY A 75 5.90 -5.27 24.36
C GLY A 75 4.82 -6.30 24.70
N GLY A 76 4.64 -7.29 23.82
CA GLY A 76 3.68 -8.39 24.00
C GLY A 76 2.23 -7.91 24.10
N ILE A 77 1.41 -8.70 24.80
CA ILE A 77 -0.03 -8.47 24.90
C ILE A 77 -0.40 -7.14 25.60
N ARG A 78 0.44 -6.66 26.53
CA ARG A 78 0.20 -5.38 27.21
C ARG A 78 0.33 -4.19 26.28
N ALA A 79 1.35 -4.20 25.40
CA ALA A 79 1.49 -3.17 24.37
C ALA A 79 0.32 -3.22 23.38
N ALA A 80 -0.09 -4.42 22.96
CA ALA A 80 -1.23 -4.60 22.07
C ALA A 80 -2.53 -4.02 22.66
N ALA A 81 -2.81 -4.26 23.95
CA ALA A 81 -3.99 -3.72 24.63
C ALA A 81 -4.00 -2.18 24.67
N PHE A 82 -2.85 -1.55 24.95
CA PHE A 82 -2.73 -0.10 24.90
C PHE A 82 -2.94 0.45 23.49
N GLN A 83 -2.29 -0.16 22.50
CA GLN A 83 -2.39 0.23 21.09
C GLN A 83 -3.81 0.06 20.54
N ALA A 84 -4.56 -0.94 21.00
CA ALA A 84 -5.98 -1.08 20.69
C ALA A 84 -6.79 0.13 21.17
N GLY A 85 -6.48 0.67 22.36
CA GLY A 85 -7.07 1.91 22.85
C GLY A 85 -6.73 3.13 21.99
N VAL A 86 -5.50 3.20 21.45
CA VAL A 86 -5.11 4.25 20.49
C VAL A 86 -5.95 4.16 19.21
N LEU A 87 -6.09 2.96 18.63
CA LEU A 87 -6.91 2.74 17.43
C LEU A 87 -8.38 3.06 17.67
N TRP A 88 -8.93 2.64 18.82
CA TRP A 88 -10.29 2.98 19.23
C TRP A 88 -10.47 4.49 19.21
N ARG A 89 -9.58 5.24 19.89
CA ARG A 89 -9.72 6.69 19.98
C ARG A 89 -9.59 7.36 18.61
N LEU A 90 -8.70 6.88 17.73
CA LEU A 90 -8.59 7.36 16.35
C LEU A 90 -9.86 7.09 15.53
N ALA A 91 -10.52 5.95 15.75
CA ALA A 91 -11.80 5.64 15.11
C ALA A 91 -12.92 6.58 15.58
N GLU A 92 -13.03 6.84 16.89
CA GLU A 92 -14.00 7.80 17.45
C GLU A 92 -13.83 9.21 16.89
N MET A 93 -12.57 9.63 16.68
CA MET A 93 -12.26 10.92 16.09
C MET A 93 -12.36 10.93 14.56
N ASN A 94 -12.82 9.83 13.94
CA ASN A 94 -12.86 9.63 12.50
C ASN A 94 -11.52 9.93 11.81
N ARG A 95 -10.40 9.65 12.50
CA ARG A 95 -9.02 9.94 12.07
C ARG A 95 -8.29 8.72 11.56
N LEU A 96 -8.83 7.53 11.81
CA LEU A 96 -8.25 6.28 11.35
C LEU A 96 -8.20 6.16 9.81
N LYS A 97 -9.18 6.74 9.11
CA LYS A 97 -9.18 6.88 7.64
C LYS A 97 -8.01 7.71 7.09
N ASP A 98 -7.35 8.47 7.96
CA ASP A 98 -6.20 9.29 7.60
C ASP A 98 -4.89 8.53 7.72
N VAL A 99 -4.91 7.29 8.23
CA VAL A 99 -3.72 6.44 8.34
C VAL A 99 -3.37 5.85 6.97
N ASP A 100 -2.21 6.21 6.42
CA ASP A 100 -1.77 5.76 5.10
C ASP A 100 -0.86 4.53 5.15
N TYR A 101 -0.10 4.38 6.24
CA TYR A 101 0.88 3.32 6.42
C TYR A 101 0.94 2.86 7.88
N PHE A 102 0.99 1.55 8.08
CA PHE A 102 1.14 0.91 9.37
C PHE A 102 2.48 0.18 9.43
N THR A 103 3.19 0.35 10.55
CA THR A 103 4.35 -0.48 10.89
C THR A 103 4.19 -1.01 12.29
N ALA A 104 4.58 -2.25 12.50
CA ALA A 104 4.50 -2.86 13.81
C ALA A 104 5.61 -3.88 14.00
N VAL A 105 6.04 -4.06 15.25
CA VAL A 105 7.01 -5.10 15.61
C VAL A 105 6.50 -5.95 16.77
N SER A 106 6.76 -7.26 16.73
CA SER A 106 6.45 -8.20 17.81
C SER A 106 4.99 -8.05 18.31
N GLY A 107 4.80 -7.68 19.58
CA GLY A 107 3.48 -7.50 20.19
C GLY A 107 2.57 -6.49 19.48
N GLY A 108 3.12 -5.47 18.81
CA GLY A 108 2.31 -4.54 18.03
C GLY A 108 1.64 -5.19 16.81
N GLY A 109 2.23 -6.26 16.29
CA GLY A 109 1.65 -7.03 15.19
C GLY A 109 0.32 -7.69 15.56
N TYR A 110 0.07 -8.00 16.85
CA TYR A 110 -1.21 -8.60 17.25
C TYR A 110 -2.40 -7.72 16.92
N ILE A 111 -2.30 -6.43 17.22
CA ILE A 111 -3.41 -5.52 16.98
C ILE A 111 -3.44 -5.05 15.52
N THR A 112 -2.27 -4.78 14.92
CA THR A 112 -2.22 -4.32 13.52
C THR A 112 -2.72 -5.38 12.54
N SER A 113 -2.51 -6.68 12.82
CA SER A 113 -3.04 -7.76 11.96
C SER A 113 -4.51 -8.06 12.18
N ALA A 114 -5.08 -7.65 13.32
CA ALA A 114 -6.48 -7.88 13.67
C ALA A 114 -7.41 -6.73 13.26
N PHE A 115 -6.82 -5.59 12.88
CA PHE A 115 -7.51 -4.35 12.56
C PHE A 115 -7.63 -4.16 11.05
#